data_AF-A0A4Q3UNR0-F1
#
_entry.id   AF-A0A4Q3UNR0-F1
#
_cell.length_a   1.000
_cell.length_b   1.000
_cell.length_c   1.000
_cell.angle_alpha   90.00
_cell.angle_beta   90.00
_cell.angle_gamma   90.00
#
_symmetry.space_group_name_H-M   'P 1'
#
loop_
_entity.id
_entity.type
_entity.pdbx_description
1 polymer ?
#
loop_
_entity_poly.entity_id
_entity_poly.type
_entity_poly.pdbx_seq_one_letter_code
_entity_poly.pdbx_strand_id
1 'polypeptide(L)'
;MIFPGQVERVDFTFEQVECLTSPVRSAVFWAFTSHTPQSVADVAKGLGKSAQTVHYHVNGLLEVGLLVAVDTRQRGARTETLY
;
A
#
# COMPACT_ATOMS: atom_id res chain seq x y z
N MET A 1 2.47 4.23 24.06
CA MET A 1 1.76 2.94 24.04
C MET A 1 1.67 2.52 22.59
N ILE A 2 2.25 1.37 22.24
CA ILE A 2 2.23 0.82 20.88
C ILE A 2 0.93 0.00 20.76
N PHE A 3 0.13 0.23 19.73
CA PHE A 3 -1.11 -0.54 19.52
C PHE A 3 -0.78 -1.98 19.09
N PRO A 4 -1.64 -2.97 19.37
CA PRO A 4 -1.46 -4.32 18.85
C PRO A 4 -1.20 -4.31 17.33
N GLY A 5 -0.09 -4.90 16.90
CA GLY A 5 0.34 -4.91 15.49
C GLY A 5 1.25 -3.75 15.05
N GLN A 6 1.52 -2.77 15.92
CA GLN A 6 2.56 -1.77 15.69
C GLN A 6 3.91 -2.23 16.26
N VAL A 7 4.98 -1.70 15.69
CA VAL A 7 6.37 -1.95 16.13
C VAL A 7 6.97 -0.66 16.67
N GLU A 8 7.82 -0.79 17.69
CA GLU A 8 8.46 0.36 18.36
C GLU A 8 9.38 1.14 17.41
N ARG A 9 9.99 0.43 16.47
CA ARG A 9 10.91 0.97 15.48
C ARG A 9 10.84 0.13 14.20
N VAL A 10 10.80 0.80 13.06
CA VAL A 10 11.11 0.23 11.74
C VAL A 10 12.32 0.96 11.20
N ASP A 11 13.37 0.22 10.88
CA ASP A 11 14.47 0.72 10.08
C ASP A 11 14.18 0.37 8.61
N PHE A 12 14.21 1.38 7.73
CA PHE A 12 14.07 1.18 6.29
C PHE A 12 15.44 0.98 5.64
N THR A 13 15.50 0.15 4.59
CA THR A 13 16.69 0.05 3.74
C THR A 13 16.83 1.30 2.85
N PHE A 14 18.01 1.49 2.25
CA PHE A 14 18.21 2.59 1.31
C PHE A 14 17.23 2.51 0.13
N GLU A 15 17.01 1.32 -0.44
CA GLU A 15 16.10 1.08 -1.56
C GLU A 15 14.65 1.42 -1.20
N GLN A 16 14.25 1.13 0.04
CA GLN A 16 12.92 1.49 0.55
C GLN A 16 12.77 3.00 0.69
N VAL A 17 13.79 3.68 1.22
CA VAL A 17 13.80 5.16 1.31
C VAL A 17 13.78 5.77 -0.09
N GLU A 18 14.59 5.28 -1.02
CA GLU A 18 14.63 5.73 -2.42
C GLU A 18 13.27 5.56 -3.10
N CYS A 19 12.61 4.41 -2.90
CA CYS A 19 11.28 4.14 -3.44
C CYS A 19 10.25 5.19 -2.99
N LEU A 20 10.34 5.66 -1.74
CA LEU A 20 9.45 6.67 -1.15
C LEU A 20 9.75 8.11 -1.59
N THR A 21 10.85 8.38 -2.31
CA THR A 21 11.17 9.74 -2.79
C THR A 21 10.20 10.24 -3.86
N SER A 22 9.49 9.34 -4.55
CA SER A 22 8.43 9.69 -5.49
C SER A 22 7.21 10.24 -4.74
N PRO A 23 6.77 11.50 -4.98
CA PRO A 23 5.67 12.09 -4.24
C PRO A 23 4.35 11.31 -4.35
N VAL A 24 4.06 10.79 -5.54
CA VAL A 24 2.83 10.02 -5.78
C VAL A 24 2.90 8.65 -5.11
N ARG A 25 4.07 7.99 -5.14
CA ARG A 25 4.25 6.68 -4.51
C ARG A 25 4.20 6.77 -2.99
N SER A 26 4.82 7.80 -2.42
CA SER A 26 4.74 8.13 -1.00
C SER A 26 3.29 8.34 -0.58
N ALA A 27 2.52 9.12 -1.34
CA ALA A 27 1.09 9.31 -1.08
C ALA A 27 0.28 8.00 -1.14
N VAL A 28 0.63 7.09 -2.06
CA VAL A 28 0.02 5.75 -2.13
C VAL A 28 0.38 4.91 -0.90
N PHE A 29 1.65 4.87 -0.49
CA PHE A 29 2.11 4.13 0.69
C PHE A 29 1.37 4.60 1.96
N TRP A 30 1.33 5.92 2.21
CA TRP A 30 0.66 6.49 3.38
C TRP A 30 -0.87 6.40 3.36
N ALA A 31 -1.47 6.05 2.22
CA ALA A 31 -2.92 5.86 2.11
C ALA A 31 -3.37 4.46 2.54
N PHE A 32 -2.46 3.49 2.59
CA PHE A 32 -2.72 2.19 3.20
C PHE A 32 -2.71 2.30 4.73
N THR A 33 -3.42 1.39 5.39
CA THR A 33 -3.47 1.33 6.85
C THR A 33 -2.90 0.01 7.36
N SER A 34 -2.27 0.03 8.52
CA SER A 34 -1.70 -1.18 9.14
C SER A 34 -2.73 -2.13 9.77
N HIS A 35 -4.02 -1.77 9.78
CA HIS A 35 -5.07 -2.48 10.53
C HIS A 35 -6.30 -2.85 9.68
N THR A 36 -6.45 -2.24 8.50
CA THR A 36 -7.53 -2.55 7.57
C THR A 36 -6.94 -2.85 6.20
N PRO A 37 -6.99 -4.11 5.72
CA PRO A 37 -6.55 -4.46 4.38
C PRO A 37 -7.37 -3.71 3.32
N GLN A 38 -6.69 -3.15 2.33
CA GLN A 38 -7.32 -2.33 1.28
C GLN A 38 -6.94 -2.82 -0.11
N SER A 39 -7.84 -2.71 -1.08
CA SER A 39 -7.50 -2.94 -2.48
C SER A 39 -6.93 -1.69 -3.12
N VAL A 40 -6.25 -1.86 -4.27
CA VAL A 40 -5.83 -0.76 -5.15
C VAL A 40 -7.00 0.18 -5.47
N ALA A 41 -8.20 -0.38 -5.69
CA ALA A 41 -9.38 0.42 -6.02
C ALA A 41 -9.85 1.27 -4.82
N ASP A 42 -9.76 0.75 -3.60
CA ASP A 42 -10.13 1.48 -2.40
C ASP A 42 -9.16 2.66 -2.15
N VAL A 43 -7.85 2.44 -2.30
CA VAL A 43 -6.83 3.49 -2.19
C VAL A 43 -6.94 4.52 -3.30
N ALA A 44 -7.17 4.09 -4.55
CA ALA A 44 -7.38 5.00 -5.67
C ALA A 44 -8.57 5.92 -5.47
N LYS A 45 -9.69 5.37 -4.95
CA LYS A 45 -10.86 6.17 -4.58
C LYS A 45 -10.53 7.19 -3.49
N GLY A 46 -9.83 6.77 -2.43
CA GLY A 46 -9.44 7.66 -1.33
C GLY A 46 -8.53 8.81 -1.77
N LEU A 47 -7.63 8.56 -2.71
CA LEU A 47 -6.68 9.56 -3.24
C LEU A 47 -7.23 10.40 -4.40
N GLY A 48 -8.42 10.09 -4.93
CA GLY A 48 -8.95 10.72 -6.14
C GLY A 48 -8.08 10.46 -7.38
N LYS A 49 -7.46 9.28 -7.47
CA LYS A 49 -6.58 8.87 -8.59
C LYS A 49 -7.17 7.70 -9.37
N SER A 50 -6.65 7.45 -10.57
CA SER A 50 -7.02 6.26 -11.33
C SER A 50 -6.45 5.00 -10.67
N ALA A 51 -7.17 3.87 -10.78
CA ALA A 51 -6.68 2.58 -10.29
C ALA A 51 -5.39 2.15 -10.99
N GLN A 52 -5.22 2.47 -12.28
CA GLN A 52 -4.00 2.17 -13.03
C GLN A 52 -2.78 2.91 -12.46
N THR A 53 -2.93 4.20 -12.13
CA THR A 53 -1.86 5.00 -11.49
C THR A 53 -1.47 4.41 -10.15
N VAL A 54 -2.45 4.05 -9.30
CA VAL A 54 -2.17 3.44 -8.00
C VAL A 54 -1.52 2.07 -8.16
N HIS A 55 -1.98 1.24 -9.09
CA HIS A 55 -1.39 -0.07 -9.37
C HIS A 55 0.10 0.02 -9.75
N TYR A 56 0.47 0.99 -10.59
CA TYR A 56 1.87 1.22 -10.95
C TYR A 56 2.74 1.49 -9.71
N HIS A 57 2.25 2.33 -8.78
CA HIS A 57 2.96 2.64 -7.55
C HIS A 57 2.97 1.50 -6.54
N VAL A 58 1.89 0.73 -6.44
CA VAL A 58 1.82 -0.47 -5.60
C VAL A 58 2.86 -1.50 -6.04
N ASN A 59 3.03 -1.73 -7.35
CA ASN A 59 4.07 -2.65 -7.84
C ASN A 59 5.47 -2.25 -7.33
N GLY A 60 5.82 -0.97 -7.43
CA GLY A 60 7.12 -0.50 -6.94
C GLY A 60 7.28 -0.59 -5.41
N LEU A 61 6.18 -0.55 -4.64
CA LEU A 61 6.21 -0.76 -3.19
C LEU A 61 6.35 -2.25 -2.83
N LEU A 62 5.71 -3.14 -3.61
CA LEU A 62 5.84 -4.60 -3.47
C LEU A 62 7.27 -5.06 -3.76
N GLU A 63 7.89 -4.50 -4.80
CA GLU A 63 9.27 -4.82 -5.20
C GLU A 63 10.29 -4.61 -4.07
N VAL A 64 10.10 -3.58 -3.25
CA VAL A 64 10.99 -3.26 -2.10
C VAL A 64 10.43 -3.72 -0.75
N GLY A 65 9.32 -4.48 -0.75
CA GLY A 65 8.71 -5.03 0.46
C GLY A 65 8.08 -4.00 1.40
N LEU A 66 7.73 -2.81 0.91
CA LEU A 66 7.00 -1.80 1.69
C LEU A 66 5.50 -2.06 1.74
N LEU A 67 4.96 -2.81 0.78
CA LEU A 67 3.63 -3.39 0.85
C LEU A 67 3.74 -4.92 0.70
N VAL A 68 2.73 -5.62 1.21
CA VAL A 68 2.58 -7.07 1.07
C VAL A 68 1.11 -7.37 0.79
N ALA A 69 0.85 -8.36 -0.06
CA ALA A 69 -0.52 -8.86 -0.22
C ALA A 69 -0.87 -9.71 0.99
N VAL A 70 -1.99 -9.40 1.65
CA VAL A 70 -2.40 -10.08 2.90
C VAL A 70 -3.67 -10.90 2.73
N ASP A 71 -4.51 -10.58 1.74
CA ASP A 71 -5.77 -11.28 1.51
C ASP A 71 -6.31 -11.04 0.08
N THR A 72 -7.45 -11.64 -0.24
CA THR A 72 -8.25 -11.38 -1.44
C THR A 72 -9.72 -11.20 -1.09
N ARG A 73 -10.43 -10.36 -1.85
CA ARG A 73 -11.87 -10.10 -1.64
C ARG A 73 -12.63 -10.17 -2.95
N GLN A 74 -13.76 -10.87 -2.95
CA GLN A 74 -14.69 -10.87 -4.08
C GLN A 74 -15.56 -9.60 -4.06
N ARG A 75 -15.61 -8.87 -5.17
CA ARG A 75 -16.46 -7.70 -5.38
C ARG A 75 -17.17 -7.81 -6.73
N GLY A 76 -18.40 -8.33 -6.69
CA GLY A 76 -19.15 -8.68 -7.90
C GLY A 76 -18.45 -9.81 -8.66
N ALA A 77 -18.16 -9.60 -9.94
CA ALA A 77 -17.45 -10.56 -10.79
C ALA A 77 -15.91 -10.53 -10.64
N ARG A 78 -15.36 -9.58 -9.87
CA ARG A 78 -13.91 -9.39 -9.74
C ARG A 78 -13.40 -9.87 -8.38
N THR A 79 -12.22 -10.46 -8.39
CA THR A 79 -11.43 -10.72 -7.18
C THR A 79 -10.39 -9.63 -7.04
N GLU A 80 -10.35 -8.96 -5.89
CA GLU A 80 -9.41 -7.88 -5.57
C GLU A 80 -8.35 -8.41 -4.61
N THR A 81 -7.07 -8.14 -4.88
CA THR A 81 -6.00 -8.32 -3.89
C THR A 81 -6.08 -7.22 -2.84
N LEU A 82 -5.96 -7.60 -1.57
CA LEU A 82 -5.88 -6.70 -0.45
C LEU A 82 -4.43 -6.64 0.07
N TYR A 83 -3.99 -5.41 0.35
CA TYR A 83 -2.69 -5.08 0.90
C TYR A 83 -2.86 -4.40 2.26
#